data_AF-A0A3D1MCF8-F1
#
_entry.id   AF-A0A3D1MCF8-F1
#
_cell.length_a   1.000
_cell.length_b   1.000
_cell.length_c   1.000
_cell.angle_alpha   90.00
_cell.angle_beta   90.00
_cell.angle_gamma   90.00
#
_symmetry.space_group_name_H-M   'P 1'
#
loop_
_entity.id
_entity.type
_entity.pdbx_description
1 polymer ?
#
loop_
_entity_poly.entity_id
_entity_poly.type
_entity_poly.pdbx_seq_one_letter_code
_entity_poly.pdbx_strand_id
1 'polypeptide(L)'
;MKDFSTLVRMVDQTTKTSRRLEALVEFFSACSDSDKVWCIALFTKNTRKRPMSSQRLREIASDIVSLPSWLIDESKSIVGDTAETLA
;
A
#
# COMPACT_ATOMS: atom_id res chain seq x y z
N MET A 1 -7.44 2.71 -7.37
CA MET A 1 -6.54 2.28 -6.26
C MET A 1 -7.20 1.40 -5.18
N LYS A 2 -8.52 1.43 -4.93
CA LYS A 2 -9.16 0.50 -3.96
C LYS A 2 -8.99 -0.96 -4.42
N ASP A 3 -9.23 -1.23 -5.70
CA ASP A 3 -9.08 -2.57 -6.28
C ASP A 3 -7.64 -3.09 -6.17
N PHE A 4 -6.66 -2.20 -6.30
CA PHE A 4 -5.24 -2.55 -6.16
C PHE A 4 -4.92 -2.96 -4.71
N SER A 5 -5.48 -2.26 -3.71
CA SER A 5 -5.31 -2.65 -2.30
C SER A 5 -5.88 -4.05 -2.02
N THR A 6 -7.01 -4.39 -2.65
CA THR A 6 -7.61 -5.73 -2.58
C THR A 6 -6.71 -6.78 -3.23
N LEU A 7 -6.17 -6.48 -4.42
CA LEU A 7 -5.21 -7.36 -5.11
C LEU A 7 -4.00 -7.66 -4.22
N VAL A 8 -3.37 -6.63 -3.64
CA VAL A 8 -2.19 -6.81 -2.77
C VAL A 8 -2.52 -7.71 -1.59
N ARG A 9 -3.66 -7.48 -0.91
CA ARG A 9 -4.14 -8.35 0.17
C ARG A 9 -4.32 -9.80 -0.27
N MET A 10 -4.95 -10.04 -1.42
CA MET A 10 -5.16 -11.40 -1.93
C MET A 10 -3.85 -12.11 -2.27
N VAL A 11 -2.89 -11.39 -2.86
CA VAL A 11 -1.57 -11.93 -3.22
C VAL A 11 -0.73 -12.24 -1.98
N ASP A 12 -0.81 -11.39 -0.95
CA ASP A 12 -0.06 -11.53 0.30
C ASP A 12 -0.58 -12.69 1.16
N GLN A 13 -1.90 -12.92 1.17
CA GLN A 13 -2.54 -14.03 1.89
C GLN A 13 -2.28 -15.41 1.28
N THR A 14 -1.55 -15.52 0.16
CA THR A 14 -1.31 -16.81 -0.49
C THR A 14 0.14 -17.01 -0.91
N THR A 15 0.62 -18.25 -0.77
CA THR A 15 1.93 -18.71 -1.23
C THR A 15 1.87 -19.43 -2.58
N LYS A 16 0.66 -19.75 -3.09
CA LYS A 16 0.48 -20.50 -4.35
C LYS A 16 0.61 -19.56 -5.56
N THR A 17 1.55 -19.85 -6.45
CA THR A 17 1.77 -19.08 -7.68
C THR A 17 0.53 -19.01 -8.57
N SER A 18 -0.21 -20.13 -8.71
CA SER A 18 -1.43 -20.17 -9.53
C SER A 18 -2.48 -19.17 -9.05
N ARG A 19 -2.71 -19.11 -7.74
CA ARG A 19 -3.70 -18.20 -7.14
C ARG A 19 -3.29 -16.74 -7.26
N ARG A 20 -1.99 -16.44 -7.18
CA ARG A 20 -1.48 -15.09 -7.45
C ARG A 20 -1.73 -14.68 -8.91
N LEU A 21 -1.55 -15.62 -9.84
CA LEU A 21 -1.76 -15.38 -11.26
C LEU A 21 -3.25 -15.15 -11.58
N GLU A 22 -4.14 -15.95 -11.01
CA GLU A 22 -5.60 -15.76 -11.09
C GLU A 22 -6.01 -14.37 -10.58
N ALA A 23 -5.54 -13.96 -9.40
CA ALA A 23 -5.85 -12.65 -8.83
C ALA A 23 -5.38 -11.49 -9.72
N LEU A 24 -4.20 -11.62 -10.35
CA LEU A 24 -3.70 -10.64 -11.30
C LEU A 24 -4.57 -10.58 -12.56
N VAL A 25 -4.95 -11.72 -13.13
CA VAL A 25 -5.82 -11.78 -14.31
C VAL A 25 -7.17 -11.13 -14.01
N GLU A 26 -7.78 -11.44 -12.88
CA GLU A 26 -9.05 -10.85 -12.44
C GLU A 26 -8.93 -9.32 -12.30
N PHE A 27 -7.87 -8.85 -11.63
CA PHE A 27 -7.60 -7.42 -11.47
C PHE A 27 -7.44 -6.70 -12.81
N PHE A 28 -6.63 -7.23 -13.73
CA PHE A 28 -6.42 -6.61 -15.04
C PHE A 28 -7.65 -6.67 -15.95
N SER A 29 -8.59 -7.58 -15.69
CA SER A 29 -9.82 -7.70 -16.46
C SER A 29 -10.90 -6.70 -16.00
N ALA A 30 -10.98 -6.42 -14.70
CA ALA A 30 -12.06 -5.62 -14.12
C ALA A 30 -11.69 -4.15 -13.84
N CYS A 31 -10.41 -3.84 -13.67
CA CYS A 31 -9.99 -2.52 -13.19
C CYS A 31 -9.88 -1.45 -14.30
N SER A 32 -9.83 -0.18 -13.91
CA SER A 32 -9.60 0.96 -14.82
C SER A 32 -8.20 0.92 -15.44
N ASP A 33 -8.04 1.43 -16.67
CA ASP A 33 -6.73 1.44 -17.35
C ASP A 33 -5.66 2.22 -16.56
N SER A 34 -6.04 3.27 -15.85
CA SER A 34 -5.13 4.00 -14.95
C SER A 34 -4.58 3.11 -13.84
N ASP A 35 -5.42 2.29 -13.19
CA ASP A 35 -5.00 1.40 -12.12
C ASP A 35 -4.17 0.23 -12.66
N LYS A 36 -4.45 -0.24 -13.89
CA LYS A 36 -3.61 -1.25 -14.57
C LYS A 36 -2.19 -0.74 -14.79
N VAL A 37 -2.04 0.47 -15.30
CA VAL A 37 -0.73 1.11 -15.52
C VAL A 37 0.03 1.27 -14.20
N TRP A 38 -0.65 1.73 -13.14
CA TRP A 38 -0.06 1.85 -11.81
C TRP A 38 0.38 0.51 -11.23
N CYS A 39 -0.45 -0.53 -11.35
CA CYS A 39 -0.12 -1.88 -10.92
C CYS A 39 1.16 -2.39 -11.58
N ILE A 40 1.27 -2.26 -12.91
CA ILE A 40 2.47 -2.64 -13.66
C ILE A 40 3.69 -1.86 -13.16
N ALA A 41 3.58 -0.53 -13.02
CA ALA A 41 4.67 0.31 -12.57
C ALA A 41 5.17 -0.08 -11.16
N LEU A 42 4.25 -0.39 -10.24
CA LEU A 42 4.54 -0.78 -8.87
C LEU A 42 5.25 -2.15 -8.79
N PHE A 43 4.73 -3.18 -9.49
CA PHE A 43 5.32 -4.52 -9.45
C PHE A 43 6.65 -4.63 -10.20
N THR A 44 6.85 -3.83 -11.25
CA THR A 44 8.11 -3.83 -12.03
C THR A 44 9.21 -2.97 -11.41
N LYS A 45 8.97 -2.39 -10.22
CA LYS A 45 9.85 -1.39 -9.58
C LYS A 45 10.15 -0.17 -10.47
N ASN A 46 9.34 0.06 -11.50
CA ASN A 46 9.43 1.23 -12.38
C ASN A 46 8.58 2.38 -11.82
N THR A 47 8.78 2.68 -10.54
CA THR A 47 8.08 3.76 -9.86
C THR A 47 8.96 5.00 -9.81
N ARG A 48 8.35 6.18 -9.88
CA ARG A 48 9.07 7.44 -9.68
C ARG A 48 9.67 7.46 -8.26
N LYS A 49 10.73 8.26 -8.07
CA LYS A 49 11.31 8.50 -6.73
C LYS A 49 10.22 8.88 -5.73
N ARG A 50 10.35 8.39 -4.48
CA ARG A 50 9.40 8.60 -3.39
C ARG A 50 8.89 10.05 -3.39
N PRO A 51 7.59 10.29 -3.58
CA PRO A 51 7.05 11.65 -3.70
C PRO A 51 7.08 12.42 -2.37
N MET A 52 7.26 11.73 -1.23
CA MET A 52 7.24 12.33 0.09
C MET A 52 8.13 11.58 1.09
N SER A 53 8.59 12.29 2.11
CA SER A 53 9.36 11.72 3.22
C SER A 53 8.44 11.00 4.22
N SER A 54 9.00 10.06 4.99
CA SER A 54 8.30 9.40 6.09
C SER A 54 7.88 10.35 7.21
N GLN A 55 8.60 11.47 7.39
CA GLN A 55 8.21 12.53 8.30
C GLN A 55 6.91 13.21 7.83
N ARG A 56 6.81 13.55 6.54
CA ARG A 56 5.61 14.20 6.01
C ARG A 56 4.38 13.29 6.07
N LEU A 57 4.56 11.99 5.86
CA LEU A 57 3.48 11.00 6.05
C LEU A 57 2.93 10.99 7.48
N ARG A 58 3.81 11.07 8.49
CA ARG A 58 3.40 11.14 9.90
C ARG A 58 2.65 12.41 10.25
N GLU A 59 3.10 13.55 9.75
CA GLU A 59 2.40 14.83 9.94
C GLU A 59 0.98 14.76 9.38
N ILE A 60 0.83 14.25 8.15
CA ILE A 60 -0.49 14.09 7.53
C ILE A 60 -1.38 13.12 8.32
N ALA A 61 -0.82 12.01 8.82
CA ALA A 61 -1.58 11.08 9.66
C ALA A 61 -2.01 11.73 10.99
N SER A 62 -1.11 12.47 11.63
CA SER A 62 -1.39 13.24 12.86
C SER A 62 -2.54 14.22 12.63
N ASP A 63 -2.53 14.92 11.50
CA ASP A 63 -3.58 15.87 11.11
C ASP A 63 -4.93 15.17 10.86
N ILE A 64 -4.94 14.03 10.15
CA ILE A 64 -6.17 13.29 9.82
C ILE A 64 -6.86 12.74 11.07
N VAL A 65 -6.09 12.13 11.98
CA VAL A 65 -6.63 11.46 13.16
C VAL A 65 -6.73 12.42 14.36
N SER A 66 -6.24 13.66 14.23
CA SER A 66 -6.19 14.66 15.32
C SER A 66 -5.47 14.16 16.57
N LEU A 67 -4.45 13.31 16.37
CA LEU A 67 -3.61 12.76 17.43
C LEU A 67 -2.23 13.39 17.37
N PRO A 68 -1.56 13.62 18.51
CA PRO A 68 -0.23 14.19 18.50
C PRO A 68 0.78 13.22 17.90
N SER A 69 1.78 13.74 17.16
CA SER A 69 2.77 12.94 16.43
C SER A 69 3.55 11.97 17.31
N TRP A 70 3.78 12.30 18.58
CA TRP A 70 4.49 11.43 19.53
C TRP A 70 3.76 10.10 19.76
N LEU A 71 2.43 10.07 19.72
CA LEU A 71 1.64 8.86 19.93
C LEU A 71 1.74 7.92 18.73
N ILE A 72 1.85 8.49 17.52
CA ILE A 72 2.10 7.74 16.28
C ILE A 72 3.52 7.16 16.31
N ASP A 73 4.49 7.91 16.82
CA ASP A 73 5.87 7.43 16.94
C ASP A 73 6.02 6.30 17.96
N GLU A 74 5.33 6.37 19.11
CA GLU A 74 5.26 5.27 20.09
C GLU A 74 4.61 4.02 19.48
N SER A 75 3.47 4.19 18.80
CA SER A 75 2.78 3.07 18.13
C SER A 75 3.70 2.41 17.09
N LYS A 76 4.40 3.22 16.29
CA LYS A 76 5.38 2.73 15.32
C LYS A 76 6.56 1.99 15.98
N SER A 77 7.03 2.45 17.14
CA SER A 77 8.12 1.80 17.87
C SER A 77 7.73 0.36 18.27
N ILE A 78 6.47 0.15 18.63
CA ILE A 78 5.92 -1.15 19.03
C ILE A 78 5.63 -2.04 17.81
N VAL A 79 4.99 -1.49 16.78
CA VAL A 79 4.55 -2.23 15.59
C VAL A 79 5.72 -2.53 14.63
N GLY A 80 6.71 -1.64 14.56
CA GLY A 80 7.94 -1.83 13.79
C GLY A 80 7.88 -1.33 12.34
N ASP A 81 6.70 -1.22 11.73
CA ASP A 81 6.54 -0.65 10.38
C ASP A 81 5.54 0.52 10.32
N THR A 82 5.86 1.49 9.46
CA THR A 82 5.03 2.67 9.20
C THR A 82 3.77 2.30 8.43
N ALA A 83 3.80 1.31 7.54
CA ALA A 83 2.60 0.89 6.83
C ALA A 83 1.59 0.23 7.78
N GLU A 84 2.06 -0.63 8.68
CA GLU A 84 1.21 -1.25 9.70
C GLU A 84 0.67 -0.23 10.72
N THR A 85 1.47 0.79 11.08
CA THR A 85 1.01 1.87 11.98
C THR A 85 -0.12 2.71 11.36
N LEU A 86 -0.16 2.81 10.03
CA LEU A 86 -1.11 3.65 9.28
C LEU A 86 -2.27 2.87 8.64
N ALA A 87 -2.31 1.55 8.83
CA ALA A 87 -3.32 0.66 8.25
C ALA A 87 -4.70 0.81 8.93
#